data_AF-A0A814AZE9-F1
#
_entry.id   AF-A0A814AZE9-F1
#
_cell.length_a   1.000
_cell.length_b   1.000
_cell.length_c   1.000
_cell.angle_alpha   90.00
_cell.angle_beta   90.00
_cell.angle_gamma   90.00
#
_symmetry.space_group_name_H-M   'P 1'
#
loop_
_entity.id
_entity.type
_entity.pdbx_description
1 polymer ?
#
loop_
_entity_poly.entity_id
_entity_poly.type
_entity_poly.pdbx_seq_one_letter_code
_entity_poly.pdbx_strand_id
1 'polypeptide(L)'
;MYGLSGMVVLDLMDGVKKGAKLNAKRVLLDSNFVSIDPMVLLLRWDKKNQKKVSVMAPKIIDVYNRHMGGVDKVDMLCALHPIPFRSKKWYIRIAWRLFDLMVINSWLLANHLVQQNVNWECVKKNVKCDCVNLKQK
;
A
#
# COMPACT_ATOMS: atom_id res chain seq x y z
N MET A 1 -19.90 -28.89 -5.08
CA MET A 1 -19.51 -28.15 -6.30
C MET A 1 -20.18 -26.78 -6.24
N TYR A 2 -19.48 -25.76 -5.74
CA TYR A 2 -20.01 -24.38 -5.69
C TYR A 2 -19.64 -23.71 -7.01
N GLY A 3 -20.60 -23.71 -7.92
CA GLY A 3 -20.45 -23.13 -9.25
C GLY A 3 -20.25 -21.62 -9.18
N LEU A 4 -19.33 -21.13 -10.00
CA LEU A 4 -19.29 -19.77 -10.55
C LEU A 4 -19.49 -18.66 -9.51
N SER A 5 -18.45 -18.43 -8.70
CA SER A 5 -18.30 -17.15 -7.98
C SER A 5 -18.15 -16.06 -9.03
N GLY A 6 -19.26 -15.35 -9.27
CA GLY A 6 -19.39 -14.35 -10.32
C GLY A 6 -18.37 -13.24 -10.14
N MET A 7 -17.60 -12.98 -11.18
CA MET A 7 -16.86 -11.73 -11.36
C MET A 7 -17.87 -10.58 -11.37
N VAL A 8 -17.94 -9.80 -10.29
CA VAL A 8 -18.83 -8.65 -10.20
C VAL A 8 -18.04 -7.42 -10.65
N VAL A 9 -18.05 -7.17 -11.96
CA VAL A 9 -17.47 -5.95 -12.54
C VAL A 9 -18.40 -4.78 -12.22
N LEU A 10 -17.92 -3.84 -11.39
CA LEU A 10 -18.70 -2.68 -10.98
C LEU A 10 -18.24 -1.42 -11.67
N ASP A 11 -19.09 -0.89 -12.54
CA ASP A 11 -19.06 0.51 -12.94
C ASP A 11 -19.69 1.36 -11.83
N LEU A 12 -18.85 2.05 -11.04
CA LEU A 12 -19.32 2.95 -10.00
C LEU A 12 -19.87 4.25 -10.60
N MET A 13 -20.95 4.18 -11.37
CA MET A 13 -21.63 5.34 -11.96
C MET A 13 -23.03 5.60 -11.37
N ASP A 14 -23.69 4.61 -10.75
CA ASP A 14 -25.12 4.72 -10.36
C ASP A 14 -25.44 4.65 -8.85
N GLY A 15 -24.45 4.88 -7.98
CA GLY A 15 -24.60 4.68 -6.52
C GLY A 15 -24.71 5.92 -5.63
N VAL A 16 -24.48 7.14 -6.13
CA VAL A 16 -24.54 8.35 -5.29
C VAL A 16 -25.92 8.99 -5.39
N LYS A 17 -26.92 8.41 -4.72
CA LYS A 17 -28.20 9.11 -4.52
C LYS A 17 -28.01 10.24 -3.50
N LYS A 18 -28.15 11.47 -4.03
CA LYS A 18 -28.44 12.78 -3.40
C LYS A 18 -27.47 13.26 -2.31
N GLY A 19 -26.59 14.19 -2.69
CA GLY A 19 -26.07 15.20 -1.75
C GLY A 19 -24.67 15.76 -2.04
N ALA A 20 -23.78 15.01 -2.67
CA ALA A 20 -22.40 15.43 -2.89
C ALA A 20 -22.03 15.37 -4.37
N LYS A 21 -21.88 16.53 -5.01
CA LYS A 21 -21.33 16.68 -6.37
C LYS A 21 -19.84 16.31 -6.35
N LEU A 22 -19.54 15.01 -6.38
CA LEU A 22 -18.20 14.47 -6.55
C LEU A 22 -17.94 14.29 -8.06
N ASN A 23 -16.75 14.68 -8.52
CA ASN A 23 -16.37 14.63 -9.95
C ASN A 23 -16.62 13.23 -10.52
N ALA A 24 -17.27 13.15 -11.69
CA ALA A 24 -17.67 11.92 -12.36
C ALA A 24 -16.49 11.18 -13.01
N LYS A 25 -15.50 10.78 -12.21
CA LYS A 25 -14.43 9.87 -12.63
C LYS A 25 -14.89 8.45 -12.35
N ARG A 26 -15.05 7.66 -13.42
CA ARG A 26 -15.38 6.24 -13.36
C ARG A 26 -14.22 5.47 -12.72
N VAL A 27 -14.53 4.53 -11.83
CA VAL A 27 -13.59 3.56 -11.26
C VAL A 27 -14.21 2.18 -11.41
N LEU A 28 -13.45 1.26 -12.01
CA LEU A 28 -13.84 -0.14 -12.19
C LEU A 28 -13.15 -0.95 -11.09
N LEU A 29 -13.96 -1.68 -10.32
CA LEU A 29 -13.48 -2.58 -9.27
C LEU A 29 -14.04 -3.98 -9.55
N ASP A 30 -13.21 -4.99 -9.30
CA ASP A 30 -13.57 -6.39 -9.43
C ASP A 30 -13.14 -7.12 -8.15
N SER A 31 -13.97 -8.02 -7.66
CA SER A 31 -13.63 -8.88 -6.54
C SER A 31 -14.38 -10.20 -6.61
N ASN A 32 -13.70 -11.27 -6.21
CA ASN A 32 -14.25 -12.61 -6.17
C ASN A 32 -14.99 -12.94 -4.85
N PHE A 33 -15.00 -12.02 -3.87
CA PHE A 33 -15.49 -12.32 -2.52
C PHE A 33 -16.38 -11.23 -1.90
N VAL A 34 -16.48 -10.04 -2.50
CA VAL A 34 -17.28 -8.93 -1.98
C VAL A 34 -18.28 -8.47 -3.02
N SER A 35 -19.55 -8.57 -2.68
CA SER A 35 -20.63 -8.00 -3.49
C SER A 35 -20.85 -6.51 -3.18
N ILE A 36 -21.74 -5.89 -3.97
CA ILE A 36 -22.10 -4.47 -3.87
C ILE A 36 -22.74 -4.15 -2.52
N ASP A 37 -23.56 -5.08 -2.03
CA ASP A 37 -24.31 -5.01 -0.78
C ASP A 37 -23.50 -5.71 0.32
N PRO A 38 -23.27 -5.11 1.50
CA PRO A 38 -23.89 -3.90 2.07
C PRO A 38 -23.26 -2.57 1.65
N MET A 39 -24.08 -1.51 1.60
CA MET A 39 -23.59 -0.13 1.54
C MET A 39 -23.03 0.30 2.90
N VAL A 40 -21.83 0.87 2.92
CA VAL A 40 -21.13 1.31 4.13
C VAL A 40 -20.86 2.82 4.09
N LEU A 41 -20.97 3.46 5.24
CA LEU A 41 -20.55 4.84 5.44
C LEU A 41 -19.02 4.90 5.46
N LEU A 42 -18.43 5.53 4.45
CA LEU A 42 -16.99 5.78 4.36
C LEU A 42 -16.67 7.26 4.53
N LEU A 43 -15.59 7.54 5.24
CA LEU A 43 -15.06 8.89 5.35
C LEU A 43 -14.20 9.19 4.12
N ARG A 44 -14.65 10.11 3.28
CA ARG A 44 -13.92 10.59 2.11
C ARG A 44 -13.35 11.98 2.38
N TRP A 45 -12.11 12.20 1.96
CA TRP A 45 -11.51 13.54 1.98
C TRP A 45 -12.12 14.40 0.87
N ASP A 46 -12.73 15.52 1.25
CA ASP A 46 -13.14 16.55 0.29
C ASP A 46 -12.06 17.63 0.19
N LYS A 47 -11.49 17.79 -1.01
CA LYS A 47 -10.45 18.80 -1.27
C LYS A 47 -10.98 20.23 -1.17
N LYS A 48 -12.28 20.45 -1.44
CA LYS A 48 -12.88 21.80 -1.43
C LYS A 48 -13.05 22.32 -0.01
N ASN A 49 -13.56 21.47 0.87
CA ASN A 49 -13.86 21.83 2.25
C ASN A 49 -12.74 21.46 3.24
N GLN A 50 -11.66 20.80 2.76
CA GLN A 50 -10.54 20.27 3.56
C GLN A 50 -11.00 19.49 4.81
N LYS A 51 -12.09 18.75 4.67
CA LYS A 51 -12.72 17.99 5.75
C LYS A 51 -13.03 16.58 5.27
N LYS A 52 -13.07 15.65 6.23
CA LYS A 52 -13.57 14.29 5.99
C LYS A 52 -15.09 14.33 6.03
N VAL A 53 -15.73 13.96 4.93
CA VAL A 53 -17.19 13.89 4.79
C VAL A 53 -17.61 12.42 4.75
N SER A 54 -18.69 12.07 5.43
CA SER A 54 -19.29 10.74 5.33
C SER A 54 -20.02 10.58 4.00
N VAL A 55 -19.66 9.54 3.25
CA VAL A 55 -20.24 9.20 1.94
C VAL A 55 -20.66 7.74 1.97
N MET A 56 -21.87 7.46 1.51
CA MET A 56 -22.34 6.09 1.30
C MET A 56 -21.60 5.48 0.10
N ALA A 57 -20.95 4.35 0.31
CA ALA A 57 -20.16 3.65 -0.69
C ALA A 57 -20.30 2.13 -0.55
N PRO A 58 -20.24 1.36 -1.65
CA PRO A 58 -20.25 -0.10 -1.59
C PRO A 58 -19.11 -0.67 -0.73
N LYS A 59 -19.37 -1.78 -0.03
CA LYS A 59 -18.39 -2.44 0.85
C LYS A 59 -17.06 -2.77 0.14
N ILE A 60 -17.12 -3.08 -1.15
CA ILE A 60 -15.92 -3.36 -1.97
C ILE A 60 -14.88 -2.23 -1.89
N ILE A 61 -15.30 -0.97 -1.79
CA ILE A 61 -14.39 0.18 -1.68
C ILE A 61 -13.70 0.20 -0.31
N ASP A 62 -14.42 -0.11 0.77
CA ASP A 62 -13.84 -0.21 2.12
C ASP A 62 -12.75 -1.27 2.16
N VAL A 63 -13.08 -2.44 1.62
CA VAL A 63 -12.18 -3.59 1.59
C VAL A 63 -10.96 -3.31 0.72
N TYR A 64 -11.16 -2.71 -0.45
CA TYR A 64 -10.07 -2.25 -1.31
C TYR A 64 -9.14 -1.29 -0.56
N ASN A 65 -9.68 -0.19 -0.01
CA ASN A 65 -8.88 0.82 0.68
C ASN A 65 -8.13 0.26 1.91
N ARG A 66 -8.72 -0.72 2.61
CA ARG A 66 -8.08 -1.37 3.77
C ARG A 66 -6.84 -2.17 3.39
N HIS A 67 -6.85 -2.84 2.24
CA HIS A 67 -5.77 -3.75 1.83
C HIS A 67 -4.76 -3.12 0.86
N MET A 68 -5.13 -2.03 0.18
CA MET A 68 -4.27 -1.30 -0.76
C MET A 68 -2.93 -0.85 -0.16
N GLY A 69 -2.94 -0.37 1.09
CA GLY A 69 -1.81 0.36 1.68
C GLY A 69 -0.58 -0.47 2.05
N GLY A 70 -0.55 -1.79 1.77
CA GLY A 70 0.61 -2.63 2.09
C GLY A 70 1.84 -2.28 1.24
N VAL A 71 1.66 -2.20 -0.08
CA VAL A 71 2.74 -1.93 -1.03
C VAL A 71 3.24 -0.50 -0.91
N ASP A 72 2.32 0.48 -0.81
CA ASP A 72 2.66 1.90 -0.69
C ASP A 72 3.52 2.20 0.55
N LYS A 73 3.28 1.50 1.67
CA LYS A 73 4.08 1.67 2.88
C LYS A 73 5.53 1.20 2.68
N VAL A 74 5.71 0.04 2.05
CA VAL A 74 7.04 -0.50 1.76
C VAL A 74 7.74 0.39 0.74
N ASP A 75 7.04 0.88 -0.29
CA ASP A 75 7.60 1.79 -1.29
C ASP A 75 8.02 3.14 -0.67
N MET A 76 7.19 3.70 0.21
CA MET A 76 7.52 4.91 0.97
C MET A 76 8.77 4.70 1.84
N LEU A 77 8.89 3.56 2.53
CA LEU A 77 10.06 3.24 3.35
C LEU A 77 11.32 3.05 2.50
N CYS A 78 11.19 2.38 1.35
CA CYS A 78 12.25 2.24 0.34
C CYS A 78 12.74 3.60 -0.18
N ALA A 79 11.82 4.56 -0.37
CA ALA A 79 12.14 5.90 -0.84
C ALA A 79 12.74 6.79 0.26
N LEU A 80 12.31 6.63 1.52
CA LEU A 80 12.84 7.37 2.67
C LEU A 80 14.28 6.96 3.01
N HIS A 81 14.61 5.69 2.76
CA HIS A 81 15.89 5.11 3.16
C HIS A 81 16.61 4.38 2.02
N PRO A 82 17.01 5.10 0.95
CA PRO A 82 17.75 4.48 -0.14
C PRO A 82 19.19 4.18 0.27
N ILE A 83 19.67 2.98 -0.05
CA ILE A 83 21.09 2.66 0.05
C ILE A 83 21.81 3.33 -1.14
N PRO A 84 22.84 4.18 -0.92
CA PRO A 84 23.51 4.92 -1.98
C PRO A 84 24.54 4.06 -2.74
N PHE A 85 24.13 2.92 -3.29
CA PHE A 85 24.96 2.12 -4.20
C PHE A 85 24.77 2.58 -5.64
N ARG A 86 25.79 3.25 -6.20
CA ARG A 86 25.85 3.53 -7.63
C ARG A 86 26.63 2.43 -8.35
N SER A 87 25.95 1.69 -9.20
CA SER A 87 26.54 0.69 -10.09
C SER A 87 26.20 1.00 -11.54
N LYS A 88 27.14 0.79 -12.46
CA LYS A 88 26.94 1.02 -13.91
C LYS A 88 26.08 -0.06 -14.58
N LYS A 89 26.03 -1.26 -13.98
CA LYS A 89 25.31 -2.42 -14.50
C LYS A 89 23.84 -2.38 -14.05
N TRP A 90 22.90 -2.50 -15.00
CA TRP A 90 21.47 -2.34 -14.73
C TRP A 90 20.90 -3.43 -13.80
N TYR A 91 21.37 -4.67 -13.92
CA TYR A 91 20.93 -5.79 -13.08
C TYR A 91 21.32 -5.62 -11.60
N ILE A 92 22.47 -4.98 -11.35
CA ILE A 92 22.91 -4.69 -9.98
C ILE A 92 21.93 -3.71 -9.30
N ARG A 93 21.33 -2.77 -10.05
CA ARG A 93 20.29 -1.87 -9.50
C ARG A 93 19.05 -2.62 -9.04
N ILE A 94 18.64 -3.66 -9.78
CA ILE A 94 17.51 -4.52 -9.40
C ILE A 94 17.86 -5.33 -8.15
N ALA A 95 19.06 -5.90 -8.10
CA ALA A 95 19.53 -6.65 -6.92
C ALA A 95 19.49 -5.78 -5.65
N TRP A 96 20.02 -4.54 -5.71
CA TRP A 96 19.97 -3.62 -4.57
C TRP A 96 18.54 -3.24 -4.17
N ARG A 97 17.65 -3.03 -5.15
CA ARG A 97 16.25 -2.78 -4.85
C ARG A 97 15.60 -3.95 -4.11
N LEU A 98 15.91 -5.19 -4.50
CA LEU A 98 15.42 -6.37 -3.80
C LEU A 98 15.97 -6.46 -2.37
N PHE A 99 17.26 -6.18 -2.17
CA PHE A 99 17.85 -6.14 -0.83
C PHE A 99 17.20 -5.06 0.05
N ASP A 100 16.94 -3.86 -0.47
CA ASP A 100 16.22 -2.81 0.26
C ASP A 100 14.85 -3.31 0.74
N LEU A 101 14.08 -3.97 -0.15
CA LEU A 101 12.80 -4.58 0.20
C LEU A 101 12.94 -5.67 1.27
N MET A 102 13.94 -6.54 1.17
CA MET A 102 14.16 -7.62 2.14
C MET A 102 14.50 -7.06 3.54
N VAL A 103 15.35 -6.04 3.61
CA VAL A 103 15.72 -5.38 4.88
C VAL A 103 14.49 -4.73 5.50
N ILE A 104 13.71 -3.97 4.73
CA ILE A 104 12.49 -3.32 5.23
C ILE A 104 11.47 -4.36 5.71
N ASN A 105 11.26 -5.43 4.94
CA ASN A 105 10.33 -6.50 5.31
C ASN A 105 10.80 -7.25 6.56
N SER A 106 12.10 -7.50 6.72
CA SER A 106 12.66 -8.13 7.92
C SER A 106 12.50 -7.27 9.17
N TRP A 107 12.72 -5.95 9.06
CA TRP A 107 12.51 -5.01 10.16
C TRP A 107 11.03 -4.91 10.55
N LEU A 108 10.14 -4.83 9.56
CA LEU A 108 8.70 -4.82 9.78
C LEU A 108 8.25 -6.09 10.51
N LEU A 109 8.69 -7.27 10.04
CA LEU A 109 8.39 -8.55 10.66
C LEU A 109 8.94 -8.64 12.09
N ALA A 110 10.18 -8.19 12.32
CA ALA A 110 10.79 -8.18 13.64
C ALA A 110 9.99 -7.30 14.61
N ASN A 111 9.55 -6.11 14.19
CA ASN A 111 8.72 -5.25 15.03
C ASN A 111 7.34 -5.86 15.33
N HIS A 112 6.74 -6.58 14.38
CA HIS A 112 5.46 -7.26 14.59
C HIS A 112 5.58 -8.44 15.57
N LEU A 113 6.64 -9.24 15.46
CA LEU A 113 6.82 -10.44 16.28
C LEU A 113 7.37 -10.13 17.68
N VAL A 114 8.30 -9.17 17.78
CA VAL A 114 9.07 -8.92 18.99
C VAL A 114 8.48 -7.77 19.82
N GLN A 115 7.53 -6.99 19.28
CA GLN A 115 6.99 -5.75 19.88
C GLN A 115 8.07 -4.77 20.38
N GLN A 116 9.31 -4.92 19.90
CA GLN A 116 10.39 -4.02 20.19
C GLN A 116 10.30 -2.83 19.24
N ASN A 117 10.43 -1.63 19.80
CA ASN A 117 10.48 -0.40 19.03
C ASN A 117 11.90 -0.20 18.46
N VAL A 118 12.36 -1.17 17.65
CA VAL A 118 13.71 -1.16 17.09
C VAL A 118 13.82 0.04 16.16
N ASN A 119 14.57 1.04 16.58
CA ASN A 119 14.74 2.26 15.81
C ASN A 119 15.41 1.93 14.47
N TRP A 120 14.81 2.39 13.39
CA TRP A 120 15.35 2.30 12.04
C TRP A 120 16.81 2.78 11.96
N GLU A 121 17.20 3.80 12.74
CA GLU A 121 18.59 4.30 12.78
C GLU A 121 19.61 3.24 13.23
N CYS A 122 19.20 2.29 14.09
CA CYS A 122 20.05 1.17 14.49
C CYS A 122 20.25 0.18 13.34
N VAL A 123 19.17 -0.17 12.64
CA VAL A 123 19.21 -1.06 11.47
C VAL A 123 20.07 -0.46 10.37
N LYS A 124 19.88 0.84 10.10
CA LYS A 124 20.64 1.57 9.08
C LYS A 124 22.14 1.58 9.36
N LYS A 125 22.55 1.73 10.62
CA LYS A 125 23.97 1.68 11.00
C LYS A 125 24.56 0.31 10.72
N ASN A 126 23.87 -0.77 11.10
CA ASN A 126 24.35 -2.13 10.88
C ASN A 126 24.48 -2.45 9.38
N VAL A 127 23.45 -2.16 8.58
CA VAL A 127 23.48 -2.37 7.12
C VAL A 127 24.57 -1.52 6.46
N LYS A 128 24.79 -0.28 6.90
CA LYS A 128 25.84 0.57 6.36
C LYS A 128 27.24 0.03 6.67
N CYS A 129 27.49 -0.46 7.88
CA CYS A 129 28.75 -1.10 8.26
C CYS A 129 29.04 -2.32 7.38
N ASP A 130 28.03 -3.18 7.16
CA ASP A 130 28.16 -4.36 6.30
C ASP A 130 28.42 -4.00 4.84
N CYS A 131 27.70 -3.01 4.31
CA CYS A 131 27.90 -2.49 2.96
C CYS A 131 29.30 -1.88 2.73
N VAL A 132 29.89 -1.24 3.75
CA VAL A 132 31.26 -0.69 3.69
C VAL A 132 32.29 -1.81 3.73
N ASN A 133 32.09 -2.82 4.58
CA ASN A 133 32.98 -3.97 4.68
C ASN A 133 32.98 -4.82 3.38
N LEU A 134 31.85 -4.92 2.70
CA LEU A 134 31.74 -5.58 1.38
C LEU A 134 32.46 -4.83 0.25
N LYS A 135 32.80 -3.55 0.42
CA LYS A 135 33.62 -2.80 -0.56
C LYS A 135 35.12 -2.96 -0.34
N GLN A 136 35.54 -3.41 0.83
CA GLN A 136 36.95 -3.53 1.22
C GLN A 136 37.55 -4.92 0.91
N LYS A 137 36.74 -5.83 0.36
CA LYS A 137 37.11 -7.18 -0.06
C LYS A 137 37.00 -7.30 -1.57
#